data_AF-A0A2N1ZBN5-F1
#
_entry.id   AF-A0A2N1ZBN5-F1
#
_cell.length_a   1.000
_cell.length_b   1.000
_cell.length_c   1.000
_cell.angle_alpha   90.00
_cell.angle_beta   90.00
_cell.angle_gamma   90.00
#
_symmetry.space_group_name_H-M   'P 1'
#
loop_
_entity.id
_entity.type
_entity.pdbx_description
1 polymer ?
#
loop_
_entity_poly.entity_id
_entity_poly.type
_entity_poly.pdbx_seq_one_letter_code
_entity_poly.pdbx_strand_id
1 'polypeptide(L)'
;MCSIAFEHAESAKLLIATGNFTSATGLVRLQYEALTRAMWLLYSASDHAISKLMCELTNESAEKANKLPMLSEMLKSLEGKAPQEALDMLIEFKEYSWKPLSSFIHGGIHAINRHSKGYPEPLLIQMLKISNGVSVMVGMLLVILSGDPRQKGKIPAIQKKYEDCSPEYKSGCS
;
A
#
# COMPACT_ATOMS: atom_id res chain seq x y z
N MET A 1 2.38 -1.48 11.07
CA MET A 1 2.11 -1.52 9.62
C MET A 1 1.71 -0.17 9.04
N CYS A 2 0.69 0.54 9.56
CA CYS A 2 0.31 1.85 9.00
C CYS A 2 1.47 2.87 8.99
N SER A 3 2.28 2.92 10.06
CA SER A 3 3.49 3.76 10.10
C SER A 3 4.48 3.40 8.98
N ILE A 4 4.71 2.11 8.73
CA ILE A 4 5.60 1.63 7.66
C ILE A 4 5.06 2.03 6.28
N ALA A 5 3.74 1.95 6.08
CA ALA A 5 3.13 2.42 4.84
C ALA A 5 3.36 3.93 4.65
N PHE A 6 3.20 4.76 5.69
CA PHE A 6 3.52 6.19 5.56
C PHE A 6 5.00 6.46 5.30
N GLU A 7 5.90 5.73 5.96
CA GLU A 7 7.35 5.82 5.74
C GLU A 7 7.72 5.50 4.29
N HIS A 8 7.11 4.46 3.70
CA HIS A 8 7.30 4.13 2.29
C HIS A 8 6.80 5.24 1.35
N ALA A 9 5.65 5.88 1.66
CA ALA A 9 5.15 7.03 0.89
C ALA A 9 6.09 8.24 0.95
N GLU A 10 6.58 8.58 2.15
CA GLU A 10 7.53 9.67 2.32
C GLU A 10 8.83 9.39 1.57
N SER A 11 9.37 8.19 1.76
CA SER A 11 10.60 7.75 1.08
C SER A 11 10.44 7.75 -0.44
N ALA A 12 9.29 7.35 -0.98
CA ALA A 12 9.04 7.41 -2.42
C ALA A 12 9.11 8.86 -2.94
N LYS A 13 8.56 9.83 -2.20
CA LYS A 13 8.60 11.26 -2.56
C LYS A 13 10.04 11.80 -2.53
N LEU A 14 10.81 11.47 -1.50
CA LEU A 14 12.21 11.87 -1.37
C LEU A 14 13.07 11.29 -2.49
N LEU A 15 12.87 10.02 -2.83
CA LEU A 15 13.62 9.36 -3.91
C LEU A 15 13.24 9.92 -5.29
N ILE A 16 11.98 10.26 -5.52
CA ILE A 16 11.58 10.97 -6.75
C ILE A 16 12.27 12.33 -6.82
N ALA A 17 12.26 13.11 -5.75
CA ALA A 17 12.89 14.43 -5.71
C ALA A 17 14.41 14.39 -5.95
N THR A 18 15.06 13.27 -5.64
CA THR A 18 16.51 13.07 -5.80
C THR A 18 16.90 12.28 -7.06
N GLY A 19 15.93 11.94 -7.92
CA GLY A 19 16.19 11.23 -9.19
C GLY A 19 16.33 9.70 -9.08
N ASN A 20 16.08 9.13 -7.90
CA ASN A 20 16.18 7.69 -7.62
C ASN A 20 14.89 6.93 -8.00
N PHE A 21 14.45 7.07 -9.24
CA PHE A 21 13.11 6.70 -9.69
C PHE A 21 12.80 5.19 -9.63
N THR A 22 13.77 4.32 -9.93
CA THR A 22 13.58 2.86 -9.85
C THR A 22 13.21 2.44 -8.43
N SER A 23 14.02 2.88 -7.46
CA SER A 23 13.80 2.59 -6.05
C SER A 23 12.51 3.22 -5.54
N ALA A 24 12.23 4.48 -5.91
CA ALA A 24 10.99 5.15 -5.55
C ALA A 24 9.75 4.38 -6.04
N THR A 25 9.78 3.88 -7.27
CA THR A 25 8.69 3.10 -7.87
C THR A 25 8.49 1.79 -7.10
N GLY A 26 9.58 1.11 -6.73
CA GLY A 26 9.52 -0.07 -5.88
C GLY A 26 8.83 0.18 -4.54
N LEU A 27 9.11 1.32 -3.89
CA LEU A 27 8.49 1.67 -2.60
C LEU A 27 6.97 1.79 -2.66
N VAL A 28 6.38 2.21 -3.79
CA VAL A 28 4.92 2.29 -3.95
C VAL A 28 4.27 0.91 -3.83
N ARG A 29 4.93 -0.16 -4.31
CA ARG A 29 4.47 -1.54 -4.08
C ARG A 29 4.56 -1.92 -2.61
N LEU A 30 5.69 -1.62 -1.97
CA LEU A 30 5.89 -1.95 -0.55
C LEU A 30 4.89 -1.21 0.35
N GLN A 31 4.59 0.04 0.01
CA GLN A 31 3.55 0.84 0.66
C GLN A 31 2.19 0.12 0.63
N TYR A 32 1.78 -0.33 -0.56
CA TYR A 32 0.55 -1.08 -0.75
C TYR A 32 0.56 -2.41 0.03
N GLU A 33 1.64 -3.19 -0.04
CA GLU A 33 1.74 -4.46 0.69
C GLU A 33 1.69 -4.26 2.22
N ALA A 34 2.27 -3.16 2.71
CA ALA A 34 2.19 -2.77 4.11
C ALA A 34 0.75 -2.43 4.53
N LEU A 35 -0.02 -1.72 3.70
CA LEU A 35 -1.44 -1.46 3.92
C LEU A 35 -2.26 -2.76 3.90
N THR A 36 -2.06 -3.63 2.90
CA THR A 36 -2.79 -4.91 2.83
C THR A 36 -2.56 -5.75 4.09
N ARG A 37 -1.30 -5.84 4.54
CA ARG A 37 -0.98 -6.54 5.79
C ARG A 37 -1.59 -5.85 7.01
N ALA A 38 -1.66 -4.51 7.04
CA ALA A 38 -2.35 -3.79 8.11
C ALA A 38 -3.85 -4.14 8.17
N MET A 39 -4.54 -4.17 7.03
CA MET A 39 -5.96 -4.55 6.97
C MET A 39 -6.16 -6.02 7.34
N TRP A 40 -5.29 -6.90 6.85
CA TRP A 40 -5.31 -8.32 7.21
C TRP A 40 -5.15 -8.52 8.72
N LEU A 41 -4.20 -7.83 9.35
CA LEU A 41 -4.00 -7.87 10.81
C LEU A 41 -5.24 -7.44 11.59
N LEU A 42 -5.96 -6.43 11.10
CA LEU A 42 -7.15 -5.92 11.78
C LEU A 42 -8.37 -6.84 11.59
N TYR A 43 -8.61 -7.34 10.38
CA TYR A 43 -9.89 -7.96 10.03
C TYR A 43 -9.86 -9.49 9.90
N SER A 44 -8.71 -10.12 9.66
CA SER A 44 -8.68 -11.55 9.35
C SER A 44 -7.54 -12.35 9.98
N ALA A 45 -6.48 -11.72 10.50
CA ALA A 45 -5.40 -12.45 11.14
C ALA A 45 -5.91 -13.17 12.41
N SER A 46 -5.44 -14.39 12.63
CA SER A 46 -5.67 -15.08 13.89
C SER A 46 -4.72 -14.58 14.96
N ASP A 47 -5.10 -14.72 16.23
CA ASP A 47 -4.22 -14.38 17.37
C ASP A 47 -2.87 -15.09 17.29
N HIS A 48 -2.86 -16.34 16.80
CA HIS A 48 -1.63 -17.09 16.57
C HIS A 48 -0.76 -16.49 15.45
N ALA A 49 -1.36 -15.89 14.42
CA ALA A 49 -0.61 -15.25 13.36
C ALA A 49 -0.08 -13.86 13.80
N ILE A 50 -0.86 -13.15 14.62
CA ILE A 50 -0.44 -11.88 15.26
C ILE A 50 0.73 -12.14 16.22
N SER A 51 0.64 -13.17 17.07
CA SER A 51 1.69 -13.47 18.05
C SER A 51 3.04 -13.74 17.39
N LYS A 52 3.07 -14.43 16.23
CA LYS A 52 4.30 -14.64 15.43
C LYS A 52 4.99 -13.34 15.02
N LEU A 53 4.23 -12.25 14.81
CA LEU A 53 4.77 -10.94 14.43
C LEU A 53 5.18 -10.08 15.62
N MET A 54 4.78 -10.48 16.83
CA MET A 54 5.09 -9.77 18.09
C MET A 54 6.19 -10.44 18.91
N CYS A 55 6.57 -11.68 18.56
CA CYS A 55 7.69 -12.36 19.19
C CYS A 55 9.02 -11.65 18.93
N GLU A 56 9.99 -11.86 19.82
CA GLU A 56 11.36 -11.41 19.61
C GLU A 56 11.93 -11.97 18.31
N LEU A 57 12.75 -11.16 17.63
CA LEU A 57 13.39 -11.54 16.38
C LEU A 57 14.55 -12.51 16.66
N THR A 58 14.33 -13.77 16.32
CA THR A 58 15.33 -14.85 16.34
C THR A 58 15.29 -15.56 14.99
N ASN A 59 16.31 -16.37 14.68
CA ASN A 59 16.30 -17.15 13.45
C ASN A 59 15.06 -18.06 13.36
N GLU A 60 14.68 -18.67 14.49
CA GLU A 60 13.51 -19.55 14.56
C GLU A 60 12.18 -18.78 14.39
N SER A 61 12.04 -17.61 15.03
CA SER A 61 10.81 -16.80 14.89
C SER A 61 10.69 -16.20 13.49
N ALA A 62 11.80 -15.82 12.86
CA ALA A 62 11.85 -15.38 11.48
C ALA A 62 11.42 -16.49 10.50
N GLU A 63 11.93 -17.72 10.66
CA GLU A 63 11.49 -18.87 9.85
C GLU A 63 10.00 -19.18 10.04
N LYS A 64 9.50 -19.10 11.27
CA LYS A 64 8.07 -19.29 11.57
C LYS A 64 7.20 -18.20 10.92
N ALA A 65 7.69 -16.96 10.85
CA ALA A 65 7.01 -15.85 10.20
C ALA A 65 6.93 -16.01 8.66
N ASN A 66 7.84 -16.77 8.03
CA ASN A 66 7.75 -17.10 6.60
C ASN A 66 6.52 -17.94 6.23
N LYS A 67 5.84 -18.55 7.22
CA LYS A 67 4.58 -19.29 7.03
C LYS A 67 3.34 -18.41 7.07
N LEU A 68 3.50 -17.10 7.25
CA LEU A 68 2.39 -16.15 7.19
C LEU A 68 1.88 -16.03 5.74
N PRO A 69 0.58 -15.74 5.55
CA PRO A 69 0.00 -15.68 4.22
C PRO A 69 0.69 -14.63 3.33
N MET A 70 0.86 -14.98 2.06
CA MET A 70 1.30 -14.05 1.03
C MET A 70 0.19 -13.07 0.68
N LEU A 71 0.53 -12.03 -0.09
CA LEU A 71 -0.40 -10.96 -0.48
C LEU A 71 -1.75 -11.47 -1.01
N SER A 72 -1.74 -12.39 -1.97
CA SER A 72 -2.97 -12.92 -2.56
C SER A 72 -3.84 -13.65 -1.55
N GLU A 73 -3.22 -14.38 -0.61
CA GLU A 73 -3.92 -15.13 0.43
C GLU A 73 -4.51 -14.17 1.49
N MET A 74 -3.77 -13.13 1.86
CA MET A 74 -4.26 -12.06 2.74
C MET A 74 -5.51 -11.41 2.15
N LEU A 75 -5.48 -11.01 0.87
CA LEU A 75 -6.63 -10.40 0.20
C LEU A 75 -7.85 -11.33 0.18
N LYS A 76 -7.66 -12.58 -0.19
CA LYS A 76 -8.75 -13.57 -0.20
C LYS A 76 -9.37 -13.73 1.20
N SER A 77 -8.54 -13.72 2.24
CA SER A 77 -9.03 -13.88 3.62
C SER A 77 -9.82 -12.68 4.15
N LEU A 78 -9.71 -11.51 3.50
CA LEU A 78 -10.48 -10.30 3.84
C LEU A 78 -11.91 -10.33 3.30
N GLU A 79 -12.21 -11.19 2.32
CA GLU A 79 -13.54 -11.35 1.75
C GLU A 79 -14.57 -11.66 2.85
N GLY A 80 -15.62 -10.84 2.94
CA GLY A 80 -16.67 -10.96 3.96
C GLY A 80 -16.27 -10.51 5.38
N LYS A 81 -15.05 -10.00 5.59
CA LYS A 81 -14.57 -9.55 6.91
C LYS A 81 -14.17 -8.08 6.97
N ALA A 82 -13.59 -7.54 5.90
CA ALA A 82 -13.26 -6.13 5.79
C ALA A 82 -14.40 -5.33 5.12
N PRO A 83 -14.44 -4.00 5.31
CA PRO A 83 -15.35 -3.13 4.54
C PRO A 83 -15.15 -3.35 3.03
N GLN A 84 -16.24 -3.62 2.31
CA GLN A 84 -16.20 -4.04 0.91
C GLN A 84 -15.49 -3.00 0.02
N GLU A 85 -15.81 -1.71 0.18
CA GLU A 85 -15.19 -0.66 -0.63
C GLU A 85 -13.66 -0.59 -0.43
N ALA A 86 -13.19 -0.83 0.79
CA ALA A 86 -11.76 -0.87 1.09
C ALA A 86 -11.06 -2.08 0.47
N LEU A 87 -11.74 -3.24 0.47
CA LEU A 87 -11.23 -4.45 -0.17
C LEU A 87 -11.19 -4.29 -1.70
N ASP A 88 -12.23 -3.72 -2.31
CA ASP A 88 -12.30 -3.49 -3.75
C ASP A 88 -11.15 -2.60 -4.23
N MET A 89 -10.83 -1.53 -3.49
CA MET A 89 -9.67 -0.68 -3.78
C MET A 89 -8.33 -1.44 -3.73
N LEU A 90 -8.16 -2.37 -2.78
CA LEU A 90 -6.95 -3.19 -2.74
C LEU A 90 -6.87 -4.17 -3.92
N ILE A 91 -8.00 -4.78 -4.29
CA ILE A 91 -8.08 -5.69 -5.44
C ILE A 91 -7.78 -4.94 -6.74
N GLU A 92 -8.35 -3.74 -6.91
CA GLU A 92 -8.08 -2.87 -8.06
C GLU A 92 -6.59 -2.51 -8.16
N PHE A 93 -5.97 -2.13 -7.03
CA PHE A 93 -4.53 -1.85 -7.00
C PHE A 93 -3.72 -3.09 -7.42
N LYS A 94 -4.08 -4.27 -6.91
CA LYS A 94 -3.39 -5.52 -7.27
C LYS A 94 -3.46 -5.78 -8.77
N GLU A 95 -4.64 -5.61 -9.36
CA GLU A 95 -4.88 -5.88 -10.77
C GLU A 95 -4.08 -4.92 -11.67
N TYR A 96 -4.14 -3.63 -11.38
CA TYR A 96 -3.59 -2.62 -12.30
C TYR A 96 -2.16 -2.15 -11.98
N SER A 97 -1.75 -2.19 -10.71
CA SER A 97 -0.48 -1.59 -10.26
C SER A 97 0.51 -2.60 -9.72
N TRP A 98 0.08 -3.58 -8.92
CA TRP A 98 1.02 -4.47 -8.23
C TRP A 98 1.90 -5.29 -9.19
N LYS A 99 1.31 -5.85 -10.25
CA LYS A 99 2.06 -6.69 -11.21
C LYS A 99 3.14 -5.91 -11.97
N PRO A 100 2.85 -4.73 -12.57
CA PRO A 100 3.91 -3.88 -13.13
C PRO A 100 4.97 -3.46 -12.10
N LEU A 101 4.56 -3.10 -10.89
CA LEU A 101 5.48 -2.65 -9.84
C LEU A 101 6.42 -3.76 -9.34
N SER A 102 6.00 -5.04 -9.38
CA SER A 102 6.88 -6.17 -9.06
C SER A 102 8.14 -6.20 -9.92
N SER A 103 8.07 -5.73 -11.17
CA SER A 103 9.25 -5.60 -12.02
C SER A 103 10.31 -4.65 -11.45
N PHE A 104 9.93 -3.63 -10.69
CA PHE A 104 10.85 -2.66 -10.08
C PHE A 104 11.53 -3.20 -8.82
N ILE A 105 10.91 -4.16 -8.14
CA ILE A 105 11.50 -4.85 -6.98
C ILE A 105 12.48 -5.94 -7.42
N HIS A 106 12.17 -6.67 -8.48
CA HIS A 106 12.93 -7.87 -8.88
C HIS A 106 13.89 -7.63 -10.05
N GLY A 107 14.14 -6.37 -10.43
CA GLY A 107 15.02 -6.06 -11.58
C GLY A 107 14.49 -6.57 -12.92
N GLY A 108 13.16 -6.66 -13.07
CA GLY A 108 12.51 -7.12 -14.29
C GLY A 108 12.55 -6.09 -15.43
N ILE A 109 11.91 -6.43 -16.54
CA ILE A 109 12.00 -5.68 -17.80
C ILE A 109 11.57 -4.21 -17.70
N HIS A 110 10.55 -3.87 -16.90
CA HIS A 110 10.14 -2.47 -16.74
C HIS A 110 11.22 -1.65 -16.02
N ALA A 111 11.88 -2.22 -15.02
CA ALA A 111 12.96 -1.55 -14.29
C ALA A 111 14.17 -1.29 -15.19
N ILE A 112 14.62 -2.32 -15.91
CA ILE A 112 15.75 -2.21 -16.84
C ILE A 112 15.44 -1.20 -17.96
N ASN A 113 14.25 -1.29 -18.55
CA ASN A 113 13.86 -0.39 -19.63
C ASN A 113 13.78 1.07 -19.17
N ARG A 114 13.20 1.34 -18.00
CA ARG A 114 13.06 2.71 -17.48
C ARG A 114 14.39 3.27 -16.98
N HIS A 115 15.22 2.45 -16.35
CA HIS A 115 16.55 2.89 -15.93
C HIS A 115 17.46 3.21 -17.14
N SER A 116 17.32 2.49 -18.26
CA SER A 116 18.12 2.76 -19.47
C SER A 116 17.57 3.90 -20.34
N LYS A 117 16.24 4.04 -20.44
CA LYS A 117 15.60 5.02 -21.34
C LYS A 117 15.06 6.27 -20.64
N GLY A 118 15.17 6.34 -19.32
CA GLY A 118 14.60 7.39 -18.51
C GLY A 118 13.14 7.14 -18.10
N TYR A 119 12.70 7.98 -17.18
CA TYR A 119 11.36 7.96 -16.61
C TYR A 119 10.56 9.14 -17.15
N PRO A 120 9.47 8.89 -17.92
CA PRO A 120 8.58 9.96 -18.34
C PRO A 120 7.96 10.66 -17.13
N GLU A 121 7.92 11.99 -17.14
CA GLU A 121 7.28 12.78 -16.07
C GLU A 121 5.84 12.32 -15.77
N PRO A 122 4.96 12.02 -16.76
CA PRO A 122 3.62 11.53 -16.46
C PRO A 122 3.60 10.24 -15.64
N LEU A 123 4.58 9.35 -15.82
CA LEU A 123 4.70 8.12 -15.03
C LEU A 123 5.03 8.45 -13.56
N LEU A 124 5.94 9.39 -13.31
CA LEU A 124 6.30 9.80 -11.96
C LEU A 124 5.13 10.48 -11.24
N ILE A 125 4.40 11.35 -11.95
CA ILE A 125 3.16 11.97 -11.44
C ILE A 125 2.12 10.90 -11.10
N GLN A 126 1.94 9.91 -11.98
CA GLN A 126 1.01 8.81 -11.71
C GLN A 126 1.42 8.00 -10.47
N MET A 127 2.71 7.72 -10.30
CA MET A 127 3.20 7.00 -9.10
C MET A 127 2.94 7.79 -7.82
N LEU A 128 3.13 9.13 -7.85
CA LEU A 128 2.80 10.00 -6.71
C LEU A 128 1.31 9.98 -6.39
N LYS A 129 0.45 10.09 -7.41
CA LYS A 129 -1.01 10.01 -7.23
C LYS A 129 -1.42 8.68 -6.62
N ILE A 130 -0.92 7.56 -7.14
CA ILE A 130 -1.18 6.21 -6.61
C ILE A 130 -0.73 6.11 -5.14
N SER A 131 0.48 6.57 -4.82
CA SER A 131 1.00 6.58 -3.44
C SER A 131 0.15 7.44 -2.48
N ASN A 132 -0.38 8.57 -2.95
CA ASN A 132 -1.30 9.41 -2.20
C ASN A 132 -2.64 8.70 -1.95
N GLY A 133 -3.18 7.99 -2.96
CA GLY A 133 -4.37 7.15 -2.80
C GLY A 133 -4.20 6.08 -1.72
N VAL A 134 -3.06 5.37 -1.73
CA VAL A 134 -2.72 4.40 -0.68
C VAL A 134 -2.59 5.10 0.69
N SER A 135 -2.02 6.30 0.75
CA SER A 135 -1.90 7.10 1.99
C SER A 135 -3.27 7.47 2.56
N VAL A 136 -4.24 7.79 1.71
CA VAL A 136 -5.64 8.05 2.10
C VAL A 136 -6.25 6.79 2.73
N MET A 137 -6.08 5.63 2.11
CA MET A 137 -6.58 4.35 2.66
C MET A 137 -5.92 4.01 4.01
N VAL A 138 -4.61 4.22 4.15
CA VAL A 138 -3.90 4.04 5.44
C VAL A 138 -4.47 5.00 6.48
N GLY A 139 -4.76 6.24 6.11
CA GLY A 139 -5.40 7.23 6.98
C GLY A 139 -6.79 6.79 7.45
N MET A 140 -7.61 6.23 6.54
CA MET A 140 -8.92 5.66 6.90
C MET A 140 -8.77 4.52 7.91
N LEU A 141 -7.80 3.62 7.69
CA LEU A 141 -7.52 2.52 8.61
C LEU A 141 -7.06 3.02 9.99
N LEU A 142 -6.24 4.07 10.05
CA LEU A 142 -5.85 4.70 11.32
C LEU A 142 -7.03 5.32 12.06
N VAL A 143 -7.97 5.97 11.37
CA VAL A 143 -9.19 6.48 11.99
C VAL A 143 -9.98 5.35 12.64
N ILE A 144 -10.12 4.21 11.95
CA ILE A 144 -10.79 3.02 12.49
C ILE A 144 -10.05 2.49 13.72
N LEU A 145 -8.74 2.28 13.62
CA LEU A 145 -7.89 1.79 14.71
C LEU A 145 -7.90 2.70 15.95
N SER A 146 -8.04 4.00 15.75
CA SER A 146 -8.06 4.96 16.87
C SER A 146 -9.29 4.81 17.76
N GLY A 147 -10.41 4.29 17.22
CA GLY A 147 -11.70 4.23 17.91
C GLY A 147 -12.26 5.60 18.32
N ASP A 148 -11.61 6.72 17.95
CA ASP A 148 -11.95 8.07 18.40
C ASP A 148 -12.96 8.72 17.43
N PRO A 149 -14.22 8.94 17.85
CA PRO A 149 -15.24 9.53 16.99
C PRO A 149 -14.87 10.91 16.45
N ARG A 150 -14.00 11.66 17.13
CA ARG A 150 -13.53 13.00 16.70
C ARG A 150 -12.67 12.94 15.43
N GLN A 151 -12.18 11.76 15.05
CA GLN A 151 -11.39 11.57 13.84
C GLN A 151 -12.26 11.26 12.61
N LYS A 152 -13.54 10.95 12.79
CA LYS A 152 -14.49 10.70 11.69
C LYS A 152 -14.60 11.93 10.79
N GLY A 153 -14.67 11.71 9.47
CA GLY A 153 -14.82 12.79 8.47
C GLY A 153 -13.54 13.56 8.13
N LYS A 154 -12.43 13.37 8.85
CA LYS A 154 -11.16 14.06 8.54
C LYS A 154 -10.54 13.61 7.21
N ILE A 155 -10.60 12.31 6.92
CA ILE A 155 -10.01 11.77 5.68
C ILE A 155 -10.74 12.26 4.42
N PRO A 156 -12.09 12.23 4.34
CA PRO A 156 -12.81 12.86 3.23
C PRO A 156 -12.46 14.33 2.99
N ALA A 157 -12.27 15.12 4.06
CA ALA A 157 -11.85 16.52 3.94
C ALA A 157 -10.44 16.66 3.37
N ILE A 158 -9.51 15.79 3.77
CA ILE A 158 -8.15 15.73 3.20
C ILE A 158 -8.21 15.33 1.71
N GLN A 159 -8.98 14.30 1.37
CA GLN A 159 -9.12 13.81 0.01
C GLN A 159 -9.65 14.90 -0.92
N LYS A 160 -10.68 15.65 -0.48
CA LYS A 160 -11.22 16.80 -1.23
C LYS A 160 -10.20 17.93 -1.38
N LYS A 161 -9.46 18.25 -0.31
CA LYS A 161 -8.46 19.33 -0.33
C LYS A 161 -7.31 19.06 -1.31
N TYR A 162 -6.96 17.79 -1.50
CA TYR A 162 -5.82 17.35 -2.30
C TYR A 162 -6.24 16.44 -3.46
N GLU A 163 -7.40 16.72 -4.05
CA GLU A 163 -7.98 15.93 -5.15
C GLU A 163 -7.11 15.99 -6.42
N ASP A 164 -6.44 17.13 -6.64
CA ASP A 164 -5.54 17.40 -7.76
C ASP A 164 -4.32 16.46 -7.79
N CYS A 165 -3.82 16.08 -6.62
CA CYS A 165 -2.69 15.16 -6.46
C CYS A 165 -3.10 13.74 -6.01
N SER A 166 -4.39 13.41 -6.08
CA SER A 166 -4.92 12.07 -5.78
C SER A 166 -5.19 11.28 -7.08
N PRO A 167 -5.40 9.95 -7.02
CA PRO A 167 -5.88 9.19 -8.17
C PRO A 167 -7.24 9.73 -8.61
N GLU A 168 -7.49 9.76 -9.92
CA GLU A 168 -8.81 10.11 -10.43
C GLU A 168 -9.82 9.07 -9.95
N TYR A 169 -10.88 9.54 -9.30
CA TYR A 169 -12.00 8.68 -8.96
C TYR A 169 -12.71 8.33 -10.26
N LYS A 170 -12.67 7.06 -10.68
CA LYS A 170 -13.63 6.58 -11.66
C LYS A 170 -14.99 6.63 -10.97
N SER A 171 -15.76 7.67 -11.23
CA SER A 171 -17.20 7.65 -10.98
C SER A 171 -17.73 6.40 -11.69
N GLY A 172 -18.08 5.37 -10.92
CA GLY A 172 -18.79 4.22 -11.47
C GLY A 172 -20.00 4.75 -12.24
N CYS A 173 -20.24 4.19 -13.42
CA CYS A 173 -21.42 4.48 -14.23
C CYS A 173 -22.65 4.52 -13.31
N SER A 174 -23.28 5.70 -13.25
CA SER A 174 -24.64 5.89 -12.78
C SER A 174 -25.62 5.08 -13.61
#